data_AF-A0A951NCI1-F1
#
_entry.id   AF-A0A951NCI1-F1
#
_cell.length_a   1.000
_cell.length_b   1.000
_cell.length_c   1.000
_cell.angle_alpha   90.00
_cell.angle_beta   90.00
_cell.angle_gamma   90.00
#
_symmetry.space_group_name_H-M   'P 1'
#
loop_
_entity.id
_entity.type
_entity.pdbx_description
1 polymer ?
#
loop_
_entity_poly.entity_id
_entity_poly.type
_entity_poly.pdbx_seq_one_letter_code
_entity_poly.pdbx_strand_id
1 'polypeptide(L)'
;ARPVRAELLLDGTTAYVESAQACGLHLLQDHERTPTTTTTYGVGQLLTAALDAGATRIVVGLGGSATNDGGAGMLAALGVAGYGAGDERLAPGGGALAGLARLEGRPDPRLTDVELVAATDVDSPLLGLNGASAVFGPQKGASREDVLLLEGALHRWADVVEAHLGVAVRDEPGAGAAGGLGAALLALGARREPGIALVQQLVGLPARVARAELVVTGEGTLDGSSLVGKVVSGVAALAAAEAVVCLVLAGAVRVGRRELGAAGIEAAYSLVEQVGVEAALLRPAQELAALTTRVARQWSGPGRATVEESGTPPC
;
A
#
# COMPACT_ATOMS: atom_id res chain seq x y z
N ALA A 1 18.36 0.86 -16.46
CA ALA A 1 18.23 0.45 -15.04
C ALA A 1 19.59 0.59 -14.36
N ARG A 2 19.62 0.94 -13.07
CA ARG A 2 20.85 0.93 -12.25
C ARG A 2 20.68 -0.06 -11.08
N PRO A 3 21.75 -0.67 -10.57
CA PRO A 3 21.68 -1.47 -9.35
C PRO A 3 21.21 -0.62 -8.17
N VAL A 4 20.32 -1.17 -7.36
CA VAL A 4 19.88 -0.59 -6.08
C VAL A 4 19.97 -1.67 -5.01
N ARG A 5 20.26 -1.27 -3.77
CA ARG A 5 20.21 -2.19 -2.63
C ARG A 5 18.76 -2.29 -2.18
N ALA A 6 18.28 -3.52 -2.03
CA ALA A 6 16.98 -3.82 -1.47
C ALA A 6 17.11 -4.95 -0.45
N GLU A 7 16.24 -4.95 0.54
CA GLU A 7 16.17 -5.92 1.63
C GLU A 7 14.75 -6.48 1.69
N LEU A 8 14.63 -7.77 2.02
CA LEU A 8 13.35 -8.42 2.29
C LEU A 8 13.37 -8.90 3.74
N LEU A 9 12.23 -8.82 4.42
CA LEU A 9 12.06 -9.33 5.77
C LEU A 9 11.57 -10.78 5.70
N LEU A 10 12.24 -11.69 6.41
CA LEU A 10 11.76 -13.05 6.64
C LEU A 10 11.29 -13.20 8.07
N ASP A 11 10.04 -13.62 8.24
CA ASP A 11 9.46 -14.02 9.52
C ASP A 11 8.90 -15.45 9.40
N GLY A 12 9.60 -16.41 10.01
CA GLY A 12 9.35 -17.83 9.79
C GLY A 12 9.49 -18.19 8.31
N THR A 13 8.39 -18.62 7.69
CA THR A 13 8.31 -18.95 6.25
C THR A 13 7.65 -17.86 5.41
N THR A 14 7.35 -16.70 6.00
CA THR A 14 6.76 -15.55 5.30
C THR A 14 7.83 -14.54 4.91
N ALA A 15 7.90 -14.20 3.63
CA ALA A 15 8.72 -13.10 3.13
C ALA A 15 7.87 -11.85 2.91
N TYR A 16 8.36 -10.70 3.38
CA TYR A 16 7.78 -9.39 3.11
C TYR A 16 8.69 -8.61 2.16
N VAL A 17 8.14 -8.24 1.02
CA VAL A 17 8.81 -7.54 -0.07
C VAL A 17 8.16 -6.19 -0.27
N GLU A 18 8.92 -5.11 -0.16
CA GLU A 18 8.45 -3.78 -0.50
C GLU A 18 8.85 -3.43 -1.94
N SER A 19 7.89 -3.30 -2.85
CA SER A 19 8.19 -3.01 -4.26
C SER A 19 8.99 -1.71 -4.41
N ALA A 20 8.75 -0.73 -3.53
CA ALA A 20 9.42 0.56 -3.56
C ALA A 20 10.96 0.45 -3.40
N GLN A 21 11.49 -0.58 -2.75
CA GLN A 21 12.94 -0.74 -2.62
C GLN A 21 13.62 -1.09 -3.95
N ALA A 22 12.88 -1.70 -4.88
CA ALA A 22 13.38 -2.06 -6.19
C ALA A 22 12.97 -1.07 -7.28
N CYS A 23 11.77 -0.47 -7.17
CA CYS A 23 11.18 0.34 -8.22
C CYS A 23 10.44 1.58 -7.69
N GLY A 24 10.86 2.10 -6.53
CA GLY A 24 10.20 3.22 -5.85
C GLY A 24 10.56 4.59 -6.39
N LEU A 25 9.64 5.54 -6.20
CA LEU A 25 9.79 6.94 -6.61
C LEU A 25 10.96 7.64 -5.90
N HIS A 26 11.23 7.27 -4.65
CA HIS A 26 12.33 7.80 -3.85
C HIS A 26 13.72 7.41 -4.36
N LEU A 27 13.81 6.41 -5.25
CA LEU A 27 15.06 5.99 -5.88
C LEU A 27 15.45 6.88 -7.06
N LEU A 28 14.58 7.81 -7.47
CA LEU A 28 14.74 8.65 -8.65
C LEU A 28 14.82 10.13 -8.27
N GLN A 29 15.70 10.86 -8.93
CA GLN A 29 15.63 12.32 -8.97
C GLN A 29 14.43 12.77 -9.81
N ASP A 30 13.94 13.99 -9.61
CA ASP A 30 12.74 14.48 -10.30
C ASP A 30 12.82 14.39 -11.83
N HIS A 31 14.01 14.64 -12.41
CA HIS A 31 14.25 14.55 -13.84
C HIS A 31 14.40 13.10 -14.36
N GLU A 32 14.57 12.11 -13.47
CA GLU A 32 14.67 10.69 -13.82
C GLU A 32 13.28 10.00 -13.82
N ARG A 33 12.23 10.72 -13.40
CA ARG A 33 10.86 10.20 -13.27
C ARG A 33 10.21 10.07 -14.65
N THR A 34 10.48 8.94 -15.30
CA THR A 34 10.01 8.64 -16.66
C THR A 34 9.28 7.30 -16.69
N PRO A 35 7.96 7.27 -16.44
CA PRO A 35 7.22 6.02 -16.25
C PRO A 35 7.14 5.14 -17.51
N THR A 36 7.48 5.69 -18.67
CA THR A 36 7.61 4.96 -19.94
C THR A 36 8.86 4.08 -19.99
N THR A 37 9.87 4.31 -19.14
CA THR A 37 11.16 3.57 -19.15
C THR A 37 11.51 2.91 -17.82
N THR A 38 10.86 3.28 -16.72
CA THR A 38 11.05 2.64 -15.41
C THR A 38 10.51 1.22 -15.41
N THR A 39 11.16 0.31 -14.67
CA THR A 39 10.86 -1.13 -14.72
C THR A 39 10.70 -1.76 -13.33
N THR A 40 9.83 -2.75 -13.25
CA THR A 40 9.61 -3.60 -12.07
C THR A 40 10.56 -4.80 -11.97
N TYR A 41 11.59 -4.88 -12.83
CA TYR A 41 12.52 -6.03 -12.88
C TYR A 41 13.11 -6.42 -11.51
N GLY A 42 13.53 -5.44 -10.71
CA GLY A 42 14.06 -5.69 -9.37
C GLY A 42 13.06 -6.32 -8.40
N VAL A 43 11.75 -6.12 -8.61
CA VAL A 43 10.71 -6.80 -7.81
C VAL A 43 10.73 -8.31 -8.09
N GLY A 44 10.85 -8.72 -9.36
CA GLY A 44 10.97 -10.15 -9.68
C GLY A 44 12.26 -10.77 -9.14
N GLN A 45 13.34 -10.00 -9.04
CA GLN A 45 14.56 -10.43 -8.36
C GLN A 45 14.34 -10.63 -6.85
N LEU A 46 13.58 -9.75 -6.20
CA LEU A 46 13.21 -9.89 -4.78
C LEU A 46 12.30 -11.11 -4.55
N LEU A 47 11.35 -11.37 -5.45
CA LEU A 47 10.53 -12.59 -5.41
C LEU A 47 11.40 -13.84 -5.56
N THR A 48 12.35 -13.84 -6.49
CA THR A 48 13.31 -14.94 -6.64
C THR A 48 14.13 -15.15 -5.37
N ALA A 49 14.62 -14.07 -4.74
CA ALA A 49 15.35 -14.16 -3.48
C ALA A 49 14.49 -14.70 -2.32
N ALA A 50 13.21 -14.34 -2.26
CA ALA A 50 12.28 -14.89 -1.28
C ALA A 50 12.03 -16.40 -1.50
N LEU A 51 11.90 -16.83 -2.75
CA LEU A 51 11.79 -18.26 -3.11
C LEU A 51 13.07 -19.03 -2.77
N ASP A 52 14.25 -18.44 -3.03
CA ASP A 52 15.54 -19.03 -2.70
C ASP A 52 15.74 -19.17 -1.19
N ALA A 53 15.14 -18.28 -0.40
CA ALA A 53 15.11 -18.36 1.05
C ALA A 53 14.09 -19.39 1.59
N GLY A 54 13.34 -20.06 0.72
CA GLY A 54 12.36 -21.09 1.11
C GLY A 54 11.05 -20.53 1.66
N ALA A 55 10.68 -19.29 1.31
CA ALA A 55 9.41 -18.72 1.72
C ALA A 55 8.24 -19.50 1.11
N THR A 56 7.26 -19.86 1.95
CA THR A 56 6.00 -20.50 1.53
C THR A 56 4.86 -19.50 1.40
N ARG A 57 5.06 -18.27 1.91
CA ARG A 57 4.17 -17.13 1.75
C ARG A 57 4.99 -15.90 1.40
N ILE A 58 4.59 -15.14 0.39
CA ILE A 58 5.25 -13.90 0.00
C ILE A 58 4.24 -12.77 -0.06
N VAL A 59 4.44 -11.76 0.78
CA VAL A 59 3.65 -10.53 0.81
C VAL A 59 4.41 -9.44 0.06
N VAL A 60 3.78 -8.87 -0.96
CA VAL A 60 4.34 -7.77 -1.75
C VAL A 60 3.58 -6.48 -1.48
N GLY A 61 4.22 -5.51 -0.83
CA GLY A 61 3.68 -4.17 -0.64
C GLY A 61 3.82 -3.34 -1.92
N LEU A 62 2.71 -2.78 -2.42
CA LEU A 62 2.64 -2.07 -3.72
C LEU A 62 2.62 -0.53 -3.60
N GLY A 63 3.05 0.01 -2.47
CA GLY A 63 3.14 1.45 -2.24
C GLY A 63 4.34 2.09 -2.94
N GLY A 64 4.21 3.37 -3.34
CA GLY A 64 5.37 4.24 -3.65
C GLY A 64 6.15 3.93 -4.93
N SER A 65 5.59 3.17 -5.88
CA SER A 65 6.26 2.81 -7.15
C SER A 65 6.51 4.02 -8.07
N ALA A 66 7.59 3.97 -8.85
CA ALA A 66 7.91 4.86 -9.97
C ALA A 66 7.50 4.30 -11.35
N THR A 67 6.93 3.10 -11.38
CA THR A 67 6.74 2.29 -12.59
C THR A 67 5.35 2.40 -13.18
N ASN A 68 5.24 2.18 -14.49
CA ASN A 68 3.97 1.96 -15.19
C ASN A 68 4.12 0.91 -16.29
N ASP A 69 4.89 -0.15 -16.00
CA ASP A 69 5.24 -1.22 -16.94
C ASP A 69 4.35 -2.47 -16.81
N GLY A 70 3.20 -2.36 -16.13
CA GLY A 70 2.26 -3.47 -16.00
C GLY A 70 2.80 -4.69 -15.24
N GLY A 71 3.96 -4.59 -14.58
CA GLY A 71 4.65 -5.74 -14.01
C GLY A 71 5.46 -6.56 -15.03
N ALA A 72 5.66 -6.06 -16.26
CA ALA A 72 6.40 -6.76 -17.30
C ALA A 72 7.86 -7.01 -16.91
N GLY A 73 8.50 -6.05 -16.23
CA GLY A 73 9.84 -6.24 -15.68
C GLY A 73 9.88 -7.40 -14.67
N MET A 74 8.94 -7.44 -13.73
CA MET A 74 8.83 -8.51 -12.74
C MET A 74 8.66 -9.88 -13.42
N LEU A 75 7.74 -9.98 -14.38
CA LEU A 75 7.52 -11.23 -15.12
C LEU A 75 8.76 -11.66 -15.91
N ALA A 76 9.51 -10.71 -16.51
CA ALA A 76 10.77 -11.00 -17.19
C ALA A 76 11.84 -11.57 -16.26
N ALA A 77 11.95 -11.05 -15.03
CA ALA A 77 12.85 -11.59 -14.02
C ALA A 77 12.43 -12.99 -13.53
N LEU A 78 11.13 -13.29 -13.58
CA LEU A 78 10.56 -14.60 -13.21
C LEU A 78 10.52 -15.60 -14.37
N GLY A 79 11.10 -15.29 -15.53
CA GLY A 79 11.22 -16.22 -16.67
C GLY A 79 10.20 -16.05 -17.80
N VAL A 80 9.39 -15.00 -17.80
CA VAL A 80 8.43 -14.68 -18.88
C VAL A 80 8.89 -13.45 -19.66
N ALA A 81 9.37 -13.64 -20.88
CA ALA A 81 9.89 -12.55 -21.72
C ALA A 81 8.86 -12.07 -22.74
N GLY A 82 8.76 -10.76 -22.93
CA GLY A 82 7.95 -10.15 -23.98
C GLY A 82 8.73 -9.93 -25.28
N TYR A 83 8.03 -10.06 -26.40
CA TYR A 83 8.59 -9.89 -27.75
C TYR A 83 7.73 -8.97 -28.60
N GLY A 84 8.38 -8.13 -29.40
CA GLY A 84 7.74 -7.25 -30.37
C GLY A 84 7.45 -7.93 -31.71
N ALA A 85 7.05 -7.13 -32.71
CA ALA A 85 6.90 -7.62 -34.08
C ALA A 85 8.29 -7.95 -34.66
N GLY A 86 8.49 -9.20 -35.11
CA GLY A 86 9.78 -9.65 -35.69
C GLY A 86 10.73 -10.32 -34.70
N ASP A 87 10.22 -10.86 -33.59
CA ASP A 87 10.97 -11.67 -32.60
C ASP A 87 12.05 -10.91 -31.83
N GLU A 88 12.02 -9.58 -31.86
CA GLU A 88 12.88 -8.76 -31.00
C GLU A 88 12.39 -8.78 -29.55
N ARG A 89 13.32 -8.95 -28.60
CA ARG A 89 13.00 -8.90 -27.18
C ARG A 89 12.59 -7.47 -26.80
N LEU A 90 11.50 -7.36 -26.05
CA LEU A 90 10.98 -6.08 -25.63
C LEU A 90 11.98 -5.33 -24.73
N ALA A 91 12.14 -4.03 -24.97
CA ALA A 91 12.87 -3.16 -24.07
C ALA A 91 12.14 -3.03 -22.71
N PRO A 92 12.85 -2.73 -21.61
CA PRO A 92 12.21 -2.46 -20.33
C PRO A 92 11.34 -1.19 -20.37
N GLY A 93 10.30 -1.18 -19.54
CA GLY A 93 9.46 0.00 -19.29
C GLY A 93 8.09 -0.03 -19.97
N GLY A 94 7.18 0.81 -19.49
CA GLY A 94 5.79 0.82 -19.93
C GLY A 94 5.58 1.28 -21.38
N GLY A 95 6.45 2.14 -21.90
CA GLY A 95 6.35 2.61 -23.28
C GLY A 95 6.59 1.50 -24.30
N ALA A 96 7.50 0.58 -23.99
CA ALA A 96 7.82 -0.54 -24.88
C ALA A 96 6.63 -1.49 -25.06
N LEU A 97 5.73 -1.57 -24.08
CA LEU A 97 4.52 -2.41 -24.16
C LEU A 97 3.61 -2.03 -25.33
N ALA A 98 3.71 -0.81 -25.88
CA ALA A 98 2.96 -0.40 -27.06
C ALA A 98 3.25 -1.28 -28.30
N GLY A 99 4.44 -1.88 -28.37
CA GLY A 99 4.89 -2.76 -29.45
C GLY A 99 4.82 -4.26 -29.14
N LEU A 100 4.28 -4.67 -27.98
CA LEU A 100 4.24 -6.07 -27.57
C LEU A 100 3.39 -6.94 -28.49
N ALA A 101 3.97 -8.01 -29.04
CA ALA A 101 3.24 -8.98 -29.86
C ALA A 101 2.86 -10.24 -29.08
N ARG A 102 3.77 -10.75 -28.23
CA ARG A 102 3.55 -11.99 -27.46
C ARG A 102 4.44 -12.09 -26.23
N LEU A 103 4.12 -13.04 -25.36
CA LEU A 103 4.97 -13.51 -24.27
C LEU A 103 5.49 -14.92 -24.58
N GLU A 104 6.69 -15.23 -24.09
CA GLU A 104 7.26 -16.58 -24.09
C GLU A 104 7.81 -16.94 -22.72
N GLY A 105 7.90 -18.24 -22.44
CA GLY A 105 8.34 -18.76 -21.15
C GLY A 105 7.19 -18.95 -20.17
N ARG A 106 7.53 -19.31 -18.94
CA ARG A 106 6.59 -19.52 -17.83
C ARG A 106 7.18 -18.89 -16.58
N PRO A 107 6.34 -18.39 -15.65
CA PRO A 107 6.84 -17.92 -14.36
C PRO A 107 7.58 -19.05 -13.63
N ASP A 108 8.43 -18.66 -12.68
CA ASP A 108 9.13 -19.59 -11.79
C ASP A 108 8.14 -20.61 -11.20
N PRO A 109 8.30 -21.92 -11.46
CA PRO A 109 7.31 -22.93 -11.10
C PRO A 109 7.08 -23.02 -9.58
N ARG A 110 8.06 -22.60 -8.76
CA ARG A 110 7.96 -22.59 -7.30
C ARG A 110 6.85 -21.68 -6.79
N LEU A 111 6.44 -20.68 -7.58
CA LEU A 111 5.31 -19.80 -7.23
C LEU A 111 3.99 -20.54 -7.11
N THR A 112 3.85 -21.73 -7.73
CA THR A 112 2.62 -22.54 -7.64
C THR A 112 2.37 -23.07 -6.22
N ASP A 113 3.44 -23.30 -5.45
CA ASP A 113 3.39 -23.83 -4.09
C ASP A 113 3.48 -22.74 -3.01
N VAL A 114 3.46 -21.47 -3.42
CA VAL A 114 3.63 -20.32 -2.53
C VAL A 114 2.36 -19.48 -2.48
N GLU A 115 1.93 -19.13 -1.27
CA GLU A 115 0.86 -18.16 -1.09
C GLU A 115 1.39 -16.75 -1.42
N LEU A 116 0.95 -16.19 -2.54
CA LEU A 116 1.31 -14.84 -2.96
C LEU A 116 0.24 -13.84 -2.52
N VAL A 117 0.65 -12.76 -1.87
CA VAL A 117 -0.25 -11.70 -1.38
C VAL A 117 0.18 -10.36 -1.95
N ALA A 118 -0.74 -9.67 -2.63
CA ALA A 118 -0.57 -8.29 -3.07
C ALA A 118 -1.16 -7.36 -2.00
N ALA A 119 -0.30 -6.79 -1.16
CA ALA A 119 -0.69 -5.86 -0.10
C ALA A 119 -0.86 -4.45 -0.66
N THR A 120 -2.12 -4.04 -0.85
CA THR A 120 -2.46 -2.72 -1.38
C THR A 120 -3.85 -2.27 -0.96
N ASP A 121 -3.98 -0.98 -0.64
CA ASP A 121 -5.25 -0.31 -0.33
C ASP A 121 -5.85 0.36 -1.59
N VAL A 122 -5.27 0.12 -2.77
CA VAL A 122 -5.76 0.65 -4.04
C VAL A 122 -6.82 -0.29 -4.62
N ASP A 123 -7.99 0.27 -4.94
CA ASP A 123 -9.08 -0.42 -5.65
C ASP A 123 -9.07 -0.19 -7.17
N SER A 124 -8.23 0.71 -7.68
CA SER A 124 -8.17 1.05 -9.11
C SER A 124 -8.00 -0.20 -10.01
N PRO A 125 -8.79 -0.31 -11.09
CA PRO A 125 -8.54 -1.30 -12.14
C PRO A 125 -7.24 -0.97 -12.89
N LEU A 126 -6.83 -1.84 -13.82
CA LEU A 126 -5.62 -1.61 -14.62
C LEU A 126 -5.81 -0.42 -15.57
N LEU A 127 -6.99 -0.30 -16.18
CA LEU A 127 -7.28 0.58 -17.31
C LEU A 127 -8.42 1.57 -17.00
N GLY A 128 -8.59 2.55 -17.87
CA GLY A 128 -9.67 3.53 -17.86
C GLY A 128 -9.35 4.79 -17.03
N LEU A 129 -10.37 5.63 -16.84
CA LEU A 129 -10.24 6.93 -16.15
C LEU A 129 -9.77 6.80 -14.70
N ASN A 130 -10.07 5.66 -14.06
CA ASN A 130 -9.64 5.33 -12.70
C ASN A 130 -8.47 4.33 -12.68
N GLY A 131 -7.86 4.07 -13.85
CA GLY A 131 -6.82 3.08 -14.05
C GLY A 131 -5.41 3.54 -13.66
N ALA A 132 -4.44 2.65 -13.84
CA ALA A 132 -3.05 2.84 -13.40
C ALA A 132 -2.42 4.13 -13.96
N SER A 133 -2.49 4.30 -15.30
CA SER A 133 -1.86 5.40 -16.01
C SER A 133 -2.54 6.74 -15.71
N ALA A 134 -3.88 6.76 -15.76
CA ALA A 134 -4.66 7.98 -15.56
C ALA A 134 -4.53 8.56 -14.15
N VAL A 135 -4.62 7.70 -13.11
CA VAL A 135 -4.65 8.14 -11.71
C VAL A 135 -3.24 8.36 -11.17
N PHE A 136 -2.31 7.44 -11.44
CA PHE A 136 -1.01 7.41 -10.77
C PHE A 136 0.16 7.79 -11.68
N GLY A 137 -0.02 7.87 -13.00
CA GLY A 137 1.01 8.28 -13.95
C GLY A 137 1.55 9.69 -13.67
N PRO A 138 0.71 10.73 -13.47
CA PRO A 138 1.18 12.11 -13.32
C PRO A 138 2.17 12.31 -12.16
N GLN A 139 1.90 11.72 -10.99
CA GLN A 139 2.82 11.80 -9.84
C GLN A 139 4.16 11.06 -10.07
N LYS A 140 4.20 10.15 -11.04
CA LYS A 140 5.40 9.42 -11.48
C LYS A 140 6.14 10.12 -12.62
N GLY A 141 5.70 11.32 -13.04
CA GLY A 141 6.32 12.10 -14.10
C GLY A 141 5.71 11.93 -15.49
N ALA A 142 4.56 11.25 -15.63
CA ALA A 142 3.89 11.13 -16.92
C ALA A 142 3.28 12.46 -17.37
N SER A 143 3.62 12.90 -18.58
CA SER A 143 2.86 13.93 -19.29
C SER A 143 1.49 13.42 -19.73
N ARG A 144 0.62 14.29 -20.25
CA ARG A 144 -0.67 13.87 -20.81
C ARG A 144 -0.51 12.90 -21.98
N GLU A 145 0.53 13.11 -22.80
CA GLU A 145 0.85 12.22 -23.92
C GLU A 145 1.34 10.86 -23.42
N ASP A 146 2.22 10.87 -22.40
CA ASP A 146 2.68 9.62 -21.77
C ASP A 146 1.51 8.83 -21.18
N VAL A 147 0.54 9.50 -20.55
CA VAL A 147 -0.65 8.82 -20.01
C VAL A 147 -1.42 8.11 -21.13
N LEU A 148 -1.66 8.77 -22.28
CA LEU A 148 -2.36 8.17 -23.42
C LEU A 148 -1.57 6.99 -24.03
N LEU A 149 -0.26 7.16 -24.17
CA LEU A 149 0.63 6.10 -24.64
C LEU A 149 0.58 4.88 -23.70
N LEU A 150 0.79 5.11 -22.41
CA LEU A 150 0.81 4.08 -21.38
C LEU A 150 -0.55 3.38 -21.24
N GLU A 151 -1.65 4.09 -21.42
CA GLU A 151 -3.00 3.52 -21.42
C GLU A 151 -3.17 2.49 -22.55
N GLY A 152 -2.83 2.87 -23.79
CA GLY A 152 -2.87 1.95 -24.93
C GLY A 152 -1.88 0.79 -24.79
N ALA A 153 -0.70 1.06 -24.23
CA ALA A 153 0.32 0.06 -23.97
C ALA A 153 -0.10 -0.96 -22.90
N LEU A 154 -0.73 -0.50 -21.81
CA LEU A 154 -1.29 -1.38 -20.77
C LEU A 154 -2.50 -2.18 -21.27
N HIS A 155 -3.32 -1.62 -22.17
CA HIS A 155 -4.42 -2.36 -22.78
C HIS A 155 -3.89 -3.57 -23.56
N ARG A 156 -2.89 -3.33 -24.42
CA ARG A 156 -2.22 -4.40 -25.17
C ARG A 156 -1.54 -5.41 -24.24
N TRP A 157 -0.86 -4.93 -23.20
CA TRP A 157 -0.24 -5.78 -22.20
C TRP A 157 -1.25 -6.71 -21.53
N ALA A 158 -2.41 -6.19 -21.12
CA ALA A 158 -3.47 -6.96 -20.52
C ALA A 158 -3.95 -8.08 -21.47
N ASP A 159 -4.24 -7.76 -22.73
CA ASP A 159 -4.67 -8.77 -23.72
C ASP A 159 -3.66 -9.93 -23.84
N VAL A 160 -2.36 -9.60 -23.90
CA VAL A 160 -1.30 -10.60 -24.08
C VAL A 160 -1.05 -11.40 -22.79
N VAL A 161 -1.03 -10.76 -21.62
CA VAL A 161 -0.84 -11.45 -20.33
C VAL A 161 -1.98 -12.38 -20.02
N GLU A 162 -3.22 -11.92 -20.19
CA GLU A 162 -4.40 -12.74 -19.92
C GLU A 162 -4.46 -13.95 -20.85
N ALA A 163 -4.11 -13.78 -22.12
CA ALA A 163 -3.99 -14.89 -23.06
C ALA A 163 -2.86 -15.88 -22.71
N HIS A 164 -1.73 -15.38 -22.21
CA HIS A 164 -0.55 -16.21 -21.90
C HIS A 164 -0.68 -16.98 -20.58
N LEU A 165 -1.21 -16.32 -19.55
CA LEU A 165 -1.37 -16.90 -18.21
C LEU A 165 -2.75 -17.51 -17.97
N GLY A 166 -3.74 -17.20 -18.82
CA GLY A 166 -5.09 -17.76 -18.74
C GLY A 166 -5.94 -17.18 -17.60
N VAL A 167 -5.57 -16.02 -17.06
CA VAL A 167 -6.26 -15.36 -15.94
C VAL A 167 -6.59 -13.93 -16.35
N ALA A 168 -7.89 -13.57 -16.33
CA ALA A 168 -8.34 -12.20 -16.56
C ALA A 168 -8.14 -11.37 -15.28
N VAL A 169 -7.50 -10.20 -15.41
CA VAL A 169 -7.11 -9.39 -14.24
C VAL A 169 -7.32 -7.89 -14.43
N ARG A 170 -7.60 -7.42 -15.64
CA ARG A 170 -7.64 -5.98 -15.94
C ARG A 170 -8.67 -5.18 -15.10
N ASP A 171 -9.78 -5.82 -14.74
CA ASP A 171 -10.89 -5.20 -14.00
C ASP A 171 -10.88 -5.55 -12.51
N GLU A 172 -9.93 -6.39 -12.07
CA GLU A 172 -9.85 -6.80 -10.66
C GLU A 172 -9.49 -5.59 -9.78
N PRO A 173 -10.13 -5.46 -8.59
CA PRO A 173 -9.74 -4.44 -7.63
C PRO A 173 -8.25 -4.53 -7.31
N GLY A 174 -7.54 -3.40 -7.42
CA GLY A 174 -6.09 -3.32 -7.19
C GLY A 174 -5.21 -3.75 -8.36
N ALA A 175 -5.78 -4.13 -9.51
CA ALA A 175 -5.02 -4.40 -10.71
C ALA A 175 -4.15 -3.21 -11.14
N GLY A 176 -4.63 -1.97 -10.93
CA GLY A 176 -3.89 -0.75 -11.24
C GLY A 176 -2.78 -0.39 -10.25
N ALA A 177 -2.68 -1.09 -9.11
CA ALA A 177 -1.69 -0.80 -8.08
C ALA A 177 -0.26 -0.88 -8.63
N ALA A 178 0.58 0.04 -8.16
CA ALA A 178 1.99 0.17 -8.57
C ALA A 178 2.22 0.21 -10.10
N GLY A 179 1.28 0.80 -10.86
CA GLY A 179 1.44 0.94 -12.32
C GLY A 179 1.16 -0.35 -13.08
N GLY A 180 0.23 -1.16 -12.58
CA GLY A 180 -0.15 -2.45 -13.16
C GLY A 180 0.63 -3.65 -12.63
N LEU A 181 1.59 -3.45 -11.73
CA LEU A 181 2.26 -4.54 -11.02
C LEU A 181 1.25 -5.39 -10.22
N GLY A 182 0.20 -4.76 -9.68
CA GLY A 182 -0.92 -5.47 -9.05
C GLY A 182 -1.55 -6.49 -10.00
N ALA A 183 -1.90 -6.10 -11.23
CA ALA A 183 -2.45 -7.00 -12.24
C ALA A 183 -1.52 -8.19 -12.53
N ALA A 184 -0.21 -7.97 -12.66
CA ALA A 184 0.73 -9.06 -12.89
C ALA A 184 0.82 -10.03 -11.70
N LEU A 185 0.79 -9.54 -10.46
CA LEU A 185 0.75 -10.41 -9.27
C LEU A 185 -0.55 -11.21 -9.21
N LEU A 186 -1.70 -10.57 -9.48
CA LEU A 186 -3.00 -11.25 -9.54
C LEU A 186 -3.00 -12.34 -10.63
N ALA A 187 -2.38 -12.08 -11.77
CA ALA A 187 -2.27 -13.05 -12.87
C ALA A 187 -1.35 -14.24 -12.51
N LEU A 188 -0.44 -14.06 -11.55
CA LEU A 188 0.35 -15.14 -10.93
C LEU A 188 -0.40 -15.86 -9.81
N GLY A 189 -1.67 -15.53 -9.55
CA GLY A 189 -2.50 -16.14 -8.51
C GLY A 189 -2.41 -15.45 -7.15
N ALA A 190 -1.84 -14.24 -7.07
CA ALA A 190 -1.84 -13.50 -5.82
C ALA A 190 -3.25 -13.17 -5.35
N ARG A 191 -3.45 -13.16 -4.04
CA ARG A 191 -4.66 -12.58 -3.42
C ARG A 191 -4.38 -11.14 -3.04
N ARG A 192 -5.32 -10.25 -3.33
CA ARG A 192 -5.24 -8.89 -2.80
C ARG A 192 -5.68 -8.86 -1.34
N GLU A 193 -4.85 -8.27 -0.50
CA GLU A 193 -5.21 -7.95 0.88
C GLU A 193 -4.98 -6.45 1.15
N PRO A 194 -5.88 -5.77 1.89
CA PRO A 194 -5.64 -4.41 2.35
C PRO A 194 -4.39 -4.36 3.25
N GLY A 195 -3.51 -3.39 3.01
CA GLY A 195 -2.23 -3.29 3.70
C GLY A 195 -2.42 -3.10 5.20
N ILE A 196 -3.37 -2.25 5.59
CA ILE A 196 -3.68 -2.03 7.01
C ILE A 196 -4.22 -3.30 7.69
N ALA A 197 -5.13 -4.03 7.04
CA ALA A 197 -5.70 -5.24 7.62
C ALA A 197 -4.61 -6.29 7.88
N LEU A 198 -3.68 -6.46 6.94
CA LEU A 198 -2.55 -7.35 7.10
C LEU A 198 -1.67 -6.95 8.30
N VAL A 199 -1.25 -5.69 8.39
CA VAL A 199 -0.42 -5.20 9.51
C VAL A 199 -1.13 -5.39 10.84
N GLN A 200 -2.43 -5.12 10.91
CA GLN A 200 -3.23 -5.28 12.13
C GLN A 200 -3.24 -6.73 12.62
N GLN A 201 -3.39 -7.70 11.72
CA GLN A 201 -3.33 -9.12 12.09
C GLN A 201 -1.95 -9.50 12.59
N LEU A 202 -0.88 -9.08 11.90
CA LEU A 202 0.50 -9.42 12.25
C LEU A 202 0.92 -8.92 13.63
N VAL A 203 0.51 -7.71 14.02
CA VAL A 203 0.84 -7.16 15.34
C VAL A 203 -0.14 -7.59 16.44
N GLY A 204 -1.14 -8.40 16.08
CA GLY A 204 -2.21 -8.84 16.98
C GLY A 204 -3.07 -7.68 17.48
N LEU A 205 -3.28 -6.65 16.65
CA LEU A 205 -3.98 -5.44 17.04
C LEU A 205 -5.43 -5.69 17.50
N PRO A 206 -6.25 -6.52 16.82
CA PRO A 206 -7.62 -6.76 17.26
C PRO A 206 -7.72 -7.24 18.72
N ALA A 207 -6.88 -8.21 19.11
CA ALA A 207 -6.86 -8.72 20.49
C ALA A 207 -6.38 -7.69 21.52
N ARG A 208 -5.52 -6.75 21.11
CA ARG A 208 -5.07 -5.64 21.97
C ARG A 208 -6.16 -4.59 22.14
N VAL A 209 -6.86 -4.26 21.06
CA VAL A 209 -7.97 -3.29 21.07
C VAL A 209 -9.12 -3.81 21.93
N ALA A 210 -9.49 -5.08 21.82
CA ALA A 210 -10.54 -5.71 22.63
C ALA A 210 -10.28 -5.67 24.16
N ARG A 211 -9.04 -5.41 24.57
CA ARG A 211 -8.63 -5.28 25.98
C ARG A 211 -8.35 -3.85 26.41
N ALA A 212 -8.49 -2.88 25.51
CA ALA A 212 -8.16 -1.49 25.76
C ALA A 212 -9.38 -0.72 26.28
N GLU A 213 -9.15 0.25 27.16
CA GLU A 213 -10.18 1.21 27.60
C GLU A 213 -10.22 2.45 26.71
N LEU A 214 -9.13 2.70 25.98
CA LEU A 214 -8.93 3.83 25.09
C LEU A 214 -7.93 3.44 23.99
N VAL A 215 -8.23 3.81 22.75
CA VAL A 215 -7.31 3.69 21.61
C VAL A 215 -6.84 5.08 21.22
N VAL A 216 -5.52 5.24 21.08
CA VAL A 216 -4.92 6.45 20.52
C VAL A 216 -4.13 6.05 19.28
N THR A 217 -4.43 6.68 18.15
CA THR A 217 -3.73 6.50 16.87
C THR A 217 -3.28 7.85 16.31
N GLY A 218 -2.61 7.86 15.17
CA GLY A 218 -2.08 9.08 14.59
C GLY A 218 -1.48 8.93 13.20
N GLU A 219 -1.34 10.05 12.52
CA GLU A 219 -0.65 10.16 11.23
C GLU A 219 -0.14 11.60 11.00
N GLY A 220 0.60 11.82 9.90
CA GLY A 220 1.12 13.16 9.58
C GLY A 220 0.02 14.17 9.27
N THR A 221 -0.97 13.80 8.45
CA THR A 221 -2.12 14.65 8.11
C THR A 221 -3.38 13.82 8.03
N LEU A 222 -4.32 14.08 8.93
CA LEU A 222 -5.65 13.48 8.91
C LEU A 222 -6.54 14.25 7.94
N ASP A 223 -6.75 13.68 6.75
CA ASP A 223 -7.62 14.21 5.71
C ASP A 223 -8.65 13.16 5.23
N GLY A 224 -9.52 13.53 4.29
CA GLY A 224 -10.58 12.65 3.79
C GLY A 224 -10.05 11.33 3.19
N SER A 225 -8.85 11.32 2.62
CA SER A 225 -8.22 10.09 2.10
C SER A 225 -7.79 9.14 3.23
N SER A 226 -7.62 9.67 4.43
CA SER A 226 -7.13 8.92 5.58
C SER A 226 -8.24 8.26 6.39
N LEU A 227 -9.48 8.69 6.14
CA LEU A 227 -10.70 8.07 6.65
C LEU A 227 -11.09 6.79 5.88
N VAL A 228 -10.36 6.44 4.81
CA VAL A 228 -10.66 5.27 3.96
C VAL A 228 -9.38 4.47 3.73
N GLY A 229 -9.36 3.21 4.18
CA GLY A 229 -8.30 2.25 3.83
C GLY A 229 -6.88 2.61 4.31
N LYS A 230 -6.73 3.41 5.37
CA LYS A 230 -5.43 3.77 5.96
C LYS A 230 -5.33 3.33 7.42
N VAL A 231 -4.19 3.59 8.03
CA VAL A 231 -3.90 3.28 9.44
C VAL A 231 -4.98 3.83 10.37
N VAL A 232 -5.31 5.12 10.28
CA VAL A 232 -6.27 5.73 11.20
C VAL A 232 -7.66 5.11 11.06
N SER A 233 -8.18 4.95 9.84
CA SER A 233 -9.50 4.36 9.62
C SER A 233 -9.56 2.88 10.00
N GLY A 234 -8.50 2.11 9.73
CA GLY A 234 -8.43 0.71 10.17
C GLY A 234 -8.42 0.58 11.69
N VAL A 235 -7.64 1.42 12.39
CA VAL A 235 -7.59 1.40 13.87
C VAL A 235 -8.92 1.86 14.47
N ALA A 236 -9.53 2.92 13.93
CA ALA A 236 -10.82 3.42 14.37
C ALA A 236 -11.94 2.40 14.14
N ALA A 237 -11.93 1.68 13.00
CA ALA A 237 -12.91 0.62 12.73
C ALA A 237 -12.82 -0.54 13.74
N LEU A 238 -11.60 -0.97 14.09
CA LEU A 238 -11.41 -1.97 15.15
C LEU A 238 -11.90 -1.47 16.51
N ALA A 239 -11.55 -0.24 16.88
CA ALA A 239 -11.99 0.36 18.14
C ALA A 239 -13.52 0.45 18.20
N ALA A 240 -14.17 0.89 17.11
CA ALA A 240 -15.63 0.96 17.02
C ALA A 240 -16.30 -0.42 17.13
N ALA A 241 -15.73 -1.45 16.49
CA ALA A 241 -16.26 -2.82 16.58
C ALA A 241 -16.22 -3.38 18.02
N GLU A 242 -15.21 -3.00 18.80
CA GLU A 242 -15.04 -3.38 20.21
C GLU A 242 -15.67 -2.36 21.18
N ALA A 243 -16.40 -1.35 20.67
CA ALA A 243 -16.98 -0.26 21.45
C ALA A 243 -15.97 0.52 22.33
N VAL A 244 -14.71 0.61 21.89
CA VAL A 244 -13.63 1.35 22.55
C VAL A 244 -13.51 2.74 21.94
N VAL A 245 -13.33 3.75 22.79
CA VAL A 245 -13.15 5.14 22.33
C VAL A 245 -11.84 5.27 21.55
N CYS A 246 -11.90 5.86 20.35
CA CYS A 246 -10.73 6.12 19.51
C CYS A 246 -10.44 7.62 19.43
N LEU A 247 -9.20 8.00 19.77
CA LEU A 247 -8.65 9.34 19.60
C LEU A 247 -7.57 9.36 18.53
N VAL A 248 -7.47 10.46 17.80
CA VAL A 248 -6.40 10.68 16.81
C VAL A 248 -5.52 11.85 17.23
N LEU A 249 -4.22 11.64 17.29
CA LEU A 249 -3.22 12.70 17.40
C LEU A 249 -2.49 12.80 16.06
N ALA A 250 -2.72 13.88 15.32
CA ALA A 250 -2.16 14.06 13.99
C ALA A 250 -1.27 15.30 13.91
N GLY A 251 -0.33 15.31 12.96
CA GLY A 251 0.45 16.50 12.65
C GLY A 251 -0.48 17.66 12.26
N ALA A 252 -1.38 17.42 11.31
CA ALA A 252 -2.47 18.32 10.95
C ALA A 252 -3.81 17.57 10.87
N VAL A 253 -4.91 18.25 11.19
CA VAL A 253 -6.28 17.73 11.01
C VAL A 253 -6.99 18.62 9.98
N ARG A 254 -7.55 18.01 8.94
CA ARG A 254 -8.24 18.68 7.82
C ARG A 254 -9.67 18.20 7.62
N VAL A 255 -10.20 17.46 8.58
CA VAL A 255 -11.57 16.91 8.58
C VAL A 255 -12.38 17.51 9.72
N GLY A 256 -13.69 17.65 9.50
CA GLY A 256 -14.63 18.16 10.49
C GLY A 256 -15.14 17.09 11.44
N ARG A 257 -15.79 17.53 12.54
CA ARG A 257 -16.39 16.65 13.56
C ARG A 257 -17.35 15.60 12.99
N ARG A 258 -18.11 15.95 11.94
CA ARG A 258 -19.07 15.03 11.31
C ARG A 258 -18.38 13.87 10.60
N GLU A 259 -17.25 14.14 9.95
CA GLU A 259 -16.45 13.13 9.26
C GLU A 259 -15.74 12.22 10.26
N LEU A 260 -15.20 12.79 11.35
CA LEU A 260 -14.63 12.02 12.47
C LEU A 260 -15.64 11.05 13.07
N GLY A 261 -16.83 11.54 13.43
CA GLY A 261 -17.88 10.70 14.00
C GLY A 261 -18.34 9.59 13.06
N ALA A 262 -18.45 9.87 11.75
CA ALA A 262 -18.76 8.86 10.75
C ALA A 262 -17.68 7.77 10.62
N ALA A 263 -16.43 8.09 10.93
CA ALA A 263 -15.30 7.16 10.91
C ALA A 263 -15.07 6.47 12.26
N GLY A 264 -15.93 6.65 13.26
CA GLY A 264 -15.76 6.07 14.60
C GLY A 264 -14.67 6.73 15.45
N ILE A 265 -14.29 7.97 15.11
CA ILE A 265 -13.30 8.76 15.84
C ILE A 265 -14.02 9.77 16.73
N GLU A 266 -13.75 9.70 18.04
CA GLU A 266 -14.39 10.55 19.04
C GLU A 266 -13.81 11.97 19.03
N ALA A 267 -12.48 12.08 18.97
CA ALA A 267 -11.79 13.35 18.85
C ALA A 267 -10.47 13.22 18.09
N ALA A 268 -10.13 14.26 17.35
CA ALA A 268 -8.83 14.42 16.72
C ALA A 268 -8.16 15.71 17.20
N TYR A 269 -6.85 15.66 17.38
CA TYR A 269 -6.05 16.78 17.87
C TYR A 269 -4.89 17.05 16.90
N SER A 270 -4.73 18.33 16.53
CA SER A 270 -3.73 18.79 15.58
C SER A 270 -2.51 19.37 16.29
N LEU A 271 -1.33 18.85 15.95
CA LEU A 271 -0.06 19.40 16.44
C LEU A 271 0.18 20.81 15.89
N VAL A 272 -0.10 21.03 14.61
CA VAL A 272 0.07 22.32 13.94
C VAL A 272 -0.82 23.41 14.56
N GLU A 273 -2.06 23.10 14.94
CA GLU A 273 -2.94 24.08 15.59
C GLU A 273 -2.41 24.50 16.97
N GLN A 274 -1.69 23.61 17.63
CA GLN A 274 -1.15 23.85 18.96
C GLN A 274 0.16 24.65 18.94
N VAL A 275 1.09 24.31 18.06
CA VAL A 275 2.48 24.83 18.12
C VAL A 275 2.92 25.53 16.83
N GLY A 276 2.08 25.55 15.80
CA GLY A 276 2.44 26.02 14.47
C GLY A 276 3.24 25.00 13.66
N VAL A 277 3.31 25.22 12.34
CA VAL A 277 3.97 24.30 11.40
C VAL A 277 5.46 24.14 11.68
N GLU A 278 6.14 25.25 11.98
CA GLU A 278 7.58 25.25 12.21
C GLU A 278 7.98 24.36 13.39
N ALA A 279 7.36 24.55 14.56
CA ALA A 279 7.65 23.74 15.74
C ALA A 279 7.22 22.27 15.54
N ALA A 280 6.10 22.03 14.87
CA ALA A 280 5.62 20.68 14.56
C ALA A 280 6.63 19.88 13.70
N LEU A 281 7.33 20.54 12.76
CA LEU A 281 8.33 19.90 11.91
C LEU A 281 9.73 19.83 12.54
N LEU A 282 10.14 20.86 13.29
CA LEU A 282 11.48 20.90 13.90
C LEU A 282 11.59 20.05 15.16
N ARG A 283 10.50 19.88 15.93
CA ARG A 283 10.50 19.16 17.21
C ARG A 283 9.32 18.18 17.37
N PRO A 284 9.02 17.34 16.35
CA PRO A 284 7.78 16.54 16.33
C PRO A 284 7.60 15.65 17.56
N ALA A 285 8.65 14.97 18.02
CA ALA A 285 8.58 14.07 19.17
C ALA A 285 8.24 14.80 20.47
N GLN A 286 8.90 15.95 20.72
CA GLN A 286 8.68 16.75 21.92
C GLN A 286 7.25 17.31 21.94
N GLU A 287 6.82 17.89 20.82
CA GLU A 287 5.53 18.54 20.73
C GLU A 287 4.39 17.51 20.76
N LEU A 288 4.57 16.34 20.14
CA LEU A 288 3.61 15.24 20.21
C LEU A 288 3.48 14.70 21.65
N ALA A 289 4.59 14.57 22.38
CA ALA A 289 4.54 14.18 23.80
C ALA A 289 3.81 15.23 24.66
N ALA A 290 4.04 16.52 24.40
CA ALA A 290 3.33 17.60 25.08
C ALA A 290 1.84 17.61 24.76
N LEU A 291 1.47 17.40 23.48
CA LEU A 291 0.08 17.24 23.05
C LEU A 291 -0.59 16.06 23.76
N THR A 292 0.06 14.90 23.70
CA THR A 292 -0.43 13.66 24.32
C THR A 292 -0.64 13.84 25.81
N THR A 293 0.29 14.52 26.50
CA THR A 293 0.15 14.82 27.95
C THR A 293 -1.09 15.65 28.26
N ARG A 294 -1.38 16.67 27.43
CA ARG A 294 -2.59 17.49 27.64
C ARG A 294 -3.86 16.72 27.34
N VAL A 295 -3.88 15.94 26.26
CA VAL A 295 -5.01 15.07 25.91
C VAL A 295 -5.25 14.05 27.03
N ALA A 296 -4.21 13.37 27.52
CA ALA A 296 -4.33 12.44 28.64
C ALA A 296 -4.98 13.11 29.86
N ARG A 297 -4.55 14.32 30.26
CA ARG A 297 -5.17 15.04 31.39
C ARG A 297 -6.66 15.36 31.16
N GLN A 298 -7.04 15.71 29.93
CA GLN A 298 -8.44 15.96 29.58
C GLN A 298 -9.29 14.69 29.71
N TRP A 299 -8.73 13.55 29.33
CA TRP A 299 -9.42 12.25 29.29
C TRP A 299 -9.31 11.44 30.60
N SER A 300 -8.36 11.77 31.48
CA SER A 300 -8.18 11.16 32.81
C SER A 300 -9.01 11.82 33.92
N GLY A 301 -9.95 12.72 33.60
CA GLY A 301 -10.78 13.41 34.58
C GLY A 301 -11.65 12.45 35.43
N PRO A 302 -12.04 12.83 36.66
CA PRO A 302 -12.71 11.96 37.61
C PRO A 302 -14.15 11.65 37.16
N GLY A 303 -14.35 10.56 36.43
CA GLY A 303 -15.68 10.17 35.96
C GLY A 303 -15.85 8.78 35.34
N ARG A 304 -14.81 7.93 35.33
CA ARG A 304 -14.91 6.55 34.80
C ARG A 304 -14.31 5.46 35.71
N ALA A 305 -13.98 5.80 36.96
CA ALA A 305 -13.79 4.78 37.98
C ALA A 305 -15.15 4.11 38.24
N THR A 306 -15.23 2.82 37.91
CA THR A 306 -16.35 1.93 38.15
C THR A 306 -16.94 2.13 39.55
N VAL A 307 -18.21 2.53 39.61
CA VAL A 307 -19.02 2.43 40.81
C VAL A 307 -19.39 0.96 40.99
N GLU A 308 -18.56 0.20 41.72
CA GLU A 308 -19.04 -0.98 42.43
C GLU A 308 -19.62 -0.52 43.78
N GLU A 309 -20.84 0.01 43.75
CA GLU A 309 -21.69 0.04 44.94
C GLU A 309 -22.40 -1.31 45.05
N SER A 310 -21.75 -2.28 45.70
CA SER A 310 -22.48 -3.38 46.35
C SER A 310 -22.74 -2.98 47.80
N GLY A 311 -23.85 -2.26 47.98
CA GLY A 311 -24.39 -1.98 49.30
C GLY A 311 -24.99 -3.23 49.92
N THR A 312 -24.61 -3.55 51.16
CA THR A 312 -25.55 -4.01 52.19
C THR A 312 -24.92 -3.79 53.57
N PRO A 313 -25.54 -3.02 54.50
CA PRO A 313 -25.19 -3.11 55.91
C PRO A 313 -26.07 -4.17 56.59
N PRO A 314 -25.61 -4.77 57.69
CA PRO A 314 -26.55 -5.12 58.74
C PRO A 314 -26.14 -4.59 60.13
N CYS A 315 -27.18 -4.55 60.95
CA CYS A 315 -27.34 -4.03 62.31
C CYS A 315 -26.33 -4.50 63.36
#